data_AF-A0A954SMS5-F1
#
_entry.id   AF-A0A954SMS5-F1
#
_cell.length_a   1.000
_cell.length_b   1.000
_cell.length_c   1.000
_cell.angle_alpha   90.00
_cell.angle_beta   90.00
_cell.angle_gamma   90.00
#
_symmetry.space_group_name_H-M   'P 1'
#
loop_
_entity.id
_entity.type
_entity.pdbx_description
1 polymer ?
#
loop_
_entity_poly.entity_id
_entity_poly.type
_entity_poly.pdbx_seq_one_letter_code
_entity_poly.pdbx_strand_id
1 'polypeptide(L)'
;TNLRHEATHALLHSSLAIVPLWLDEGLAEYFEVPEAQRSSGNPHLRSLKRWNTRFSWRLNLASLTDKEEMSQLTSNDYRDAFSVVHFFLHGPPEVRQLFREYFAEIQAGGAPDSLEVQLSRLYRHPSVAVSEHIRRW
;
A
#
# COMPACT_ATOMS: atom_id res chain seq x y z
N THR A 1 18.37 1.53 -4.56
CA THR A 1 17.38 2.26 -3.77
C THR A 1 17.78 3.70 -3.61
N ASN A 2 16.81 4.62 -3.56
CA ASN A 2 16.98 6.08 -3.52
C ASN A 2 16.92 6.60 -2.07
N LEU A 3 17.58 7.72 -1.77
CA LEU A 3 17.57 8.38 -0.45
C LEU A 3 16.16 8.63 0.10
N ARG A 4 15.19 8.95 -0.76
CA ARG A 4 13.79 9.18 -0.31
C ARG A 4 13.11 7.91 0.20
N HIS A 5 13.43 6.77 -0.40
CA HIS A 5 12.91 5.46 -0.02
C HIS A 5 13.42 5.12 1.40
N GLU A 6 14.74 5.16 1.58
CA GLU A 6 15.38 4.92 2.89
C GLU A 6 14.96 5.92 3.98
N ALA A 7 14.80 7.20 3.61
CA ALA A 7 14.30 8.21 4.54
C ALA A 7 12.85 7.94 4.99
N THR A 8 12.04 7.32 4.13
CA THR A 8 10.66 6.96 4.49
C THR A 8 10.65 5.88 5.55
N HIS A 9 11.46 4.82 5.40
CA HIS A 9 11.64 3.81 6.45
C HIS A 9 12.08 4.45 7.76
N ALA A 10 13.11 5.30 7.73
CA ALA A 10 13.60 5.97 8.94
C ALA A 10 12.51 6.79 9.65
N LEU A 11 11.67 7.52 8.88
CA LEU A 11 10.56 8.29 9.44
C LEU A 11 9.48 7.38 10.04
N LEU A 12 9.09 6.30 9.36
CA LEU A 12 8.08 5.36 9.84
C LEU A 12 8.53 4.68 11.14
N HIS A 13 9.74 4.13 11.15
CA HIS A 13 10.31 3.44 12.31
C HIS A 13 10.64 4.38 13.47
N SER A 14 10.80 5.68 13.22
CA SER A 14 10.91 6.68 14.30
C SER A 14 9.56 7.11 14.90
N SER A 15 8.45 6.92 14.17
CA SER A 15 7.14 7.45 14.53
C SER A 15 6.16 6.38 15.02
N LEU A 16 6.38 5.12 14.65
CA LEU A 16 5.48 4.00 14.92
C LEU A 16 6.22 2.89 15.66
N ALA A 17 5.55 2.29 16.65
CA ALA A 17 6.14 1.21 17.44
C ALA A 17 6.32 -0.08 16.63
N ILE A 18 5.40 -0.34 15.70
CA ILE A 18 5.41 -1.49 14.78
C ILE A 18 4.95 -0.98 13.43
N VAL A 19 5.61 -1.41 12.35
CA VAL A 19 5.21 -1.08 10.98
C VAL A 19 5.05 -2.39 10.21
N PRO A 20 3.82 -2.74 9.77
CA PRO A 20 3.61 -3.89 8.90
C PRO A 20 4.44 -3.76 7.62
N LEU A 21 5.05 -4.86 7.17
CA LEU A 21 6.01 -4.83 6.08
C LEU A 21 5.43 -4.27 4.77
N TRP A 22 4.18 -4.61 4.44
CA TRP A 22 3.51 -4.04 3.26
C TRP A 22 3.34 -2.52 3.35
N LEU A 23 3.16 -1.97 4.56
CA LEU A 23 2.95 -0.54 4.76
C LEU A 23 4.28 0.20 4.68
N ASP A 24 5.33 -0.38 5.26
CA ASP A 24 6.69 0.12 5.23
C ASP A 24 7.16 0.29 3.77
N GLU A 25 7.13 -0.81 3.01
CA GLU A 25 7.53 -0.82 1.61
C GLU A 25 6.60 -0.01 0.71
N GLY A 26 5.28 -0.13 0.92
CA GLY A 26 4.30 0.58 0.09
C GLY A 26 4.44 2.11 0.18
N LEU A 27 4.75 2.63 1.38
CA LEU A 27 4.99 4.06 1.57
C LEU A 27 6.37 4.46 1.06
N ALA A 28 7.40 3.65 1.27
CA ALA A 28 8.74 3.91 0.74
C ALA A 28 8.73 4.02 -0.79
N GLU A 29 8.05 3.08 -1.48
CA GLU A 29 7.80 3.12 -2.92
C GLU A 29 7.00 4.37 -3.33
N TYR A 30 5.96 4.73 -2.58
CA TYR A 30 5.15 5.91 -2.88
C TYR A 30 5.94 7.22 -2.78
N PHE A 31 6.78 7.37 -1.75
CA PHE A 31 7.55 8.59 -1.50
C PHE A 31 8.90 8.67 -2.23
N GLU A 32 9.34 7.60 -2.88
CA GLU A 32 10.56 7.59 -3.71
C GLU A 32 10.50 8.64 -4.84
N VAL A 33 9.31 8.85 -5.39
CA VAL A 33 9.06 9.78 -6.50
C VAL A 33 8.96 11.24 -6.00
N PRO A 34 9.50 12.24 -6.73
CA PRO A 34 9.35 13.65 -6.37
C PRO A 34 7.89 14.06 -6.17
N GLU A 35 7.66 15.03 -5.28
CA GLU A 35 6.32 15.49 -4.90
C GLU A 35 5.41 15.81 -6.10
N ALA A 36 5.92 16.56 -7.08
CA ALA A 36 5.17 16.94 -8.28
C ALA A 36 4.68 15.75 -9.12
N GLN A 37 5.22 14.55 -8.89
CA GLN A 37 4.91 13.33 -9.63
C GLN A 37 4.39 12.20 -8.73
N ARG A 38 4.20 12.45 -7.43
CA ARG A 38 4.00 11.39 -6.43
C ARG A 38 2.77 10.52 -6.69
N SER A 39 1.69 11.11 -7.20
CA SER A 39 0.44 10.39 -7.47
C SER A 39 0.49 9.54 -8.75
N SER A 40 1.32 9.88 -9.75
CA SER A 40 1.23 9.23 -11.07
C SER A 40 2.56 8.81 -11.71
N GLY A 41 3.69 9.23 -11.15
CA GLY A 41 5.02 9.07 -11.71
C GLY A 41 5.73 7.78 -11.31
N ASN A 42 5.20 7.02 -10.35
CA ASN A 42 5.84 5.77 -9.92
C ASN A 42 5.73 4.70 -11.06
N PRO A 43 6.85 4.05 -11.44
CA PRO A 43 6.86 2.98 -12.44
C PRO A 43 5.91 1.81 -12.16
N HIS A 44 5.65 1.50 -10.88
CA HIS A 44 4.69 0.48 -10.46
C HIS A 44 3.28 0.80 -10.93
N LEU A 45 2.84 2.05 -10.86
CA LEU A 45 1.52 2.45 -11.36
C LEU A 45 1.39 2.14 -12.86
N ARG A 46 2.40 2.52 -13.66
CA ARG A 46 2.44 2.22 -15.10
C ARG A 46 2.43 0.72 -15.38
N SER A 47 3.20 -0.05 -14.60
CA SER A 47 3.26 -1.50 -14.70
C SER A 47 1.89 -2.12 -14.40
N LEU A 48 1.28 -1.76 -13.27
CA LEU A 48 -0.02 -2.28 -12.84
C LEU A 48 -1.12 -2.02 -13.86
N LYS A 49 -1.22 -0.81 -14.42
CA LYS A 49 -2.19 -0.51 -15.50
C LYS A 49 -2.01 -1.42 -16.71
N ARG A 50 -0.76 -1.67 -17.10
CA ARG A 50 -0.43 -2.56 -18.23
C ARG A 50 -0.84 -4.01 -17.94
N TRP A 51 -0.61 -4.50 -16.72
CA TRP A 51 -0.97 -5.87 -16.32
C TRP A 51 -2.48 -6.03 -16.13
N ASN A 52 -3.15 -5.03 -15.56
CA ASN A 52 -4.60 -5.04 -15.33
C ASN A 52 -5.37 -5.08 -16.66
N THR A 53 -4.89 -4.36 -17.69
CA THR A 53 -5.51 -4.39 -19.03
C THR A 53 -5.25 -5.67 -19.83
N ARG A 54 -4.14 -6.38 -19.58
CA ARG A 54 -3.74 -7.55 -20.40
C ARG A 54 -4.03 -8.91 -19.77
N PHE A 55 -3.95 -9.02 -18.45
CA PHE A 55 -3.93 -10.32 -17.77
C PHE A 55 -4.80 -10.36 -16.51
N SER A 56 -5.70 -9.38 -16.31
CA SER A 56 -6.56 -9.30 -15.13
C SER A 56 -5.78 -9.45 -13.82
N TRP A 57 -4.79 -8.58 -13.60
CA TRP A 57 -4.02 -8.55 -12.35
C TRP A 57 -4.97 -8.61 -11.14
N ARG A 58 -4.72 -9.60 -10.28
CA ARG A 58 -5.47 -9.84 -9.04
C ARG A 58 -4.53 -9.68 -7.86
N LEU A 59 -4.78 -8.64 -7.08
CA LEU A 59 -4.13 -8.42 -5.79
C LEU A 59 -4.54 -9.50 -4.79
N ASN A 60 -3.60 -10.12 -4.10
CA ASN A 60 -3.86 -11.02 -2.98
C ASN A 60 -3.50 -10.30 -1.67
N LEU A 61 -4.49 -9.71 -1.01
CA LEU A 61 -4.30 -8.93 0.21
C LEU A 61 -3.80 -9.80 1.37
N ALA A 62 -4.38 -10.98 1.56
CA ALA A 62 -3.97 -11.91 2.61
C ALA A 62 -2.49 -12.30 2.47
N SER A 63 -2.07 -12.73 1.27
CA SER A 63 -0.67 -13.09 1.04
C SER A 63 0.28 -11.90 1.20
N LEU A 64 -0.16 -10.67 0.92
CA LEU A 64 0.66 -9.47 1.11
C LEU A 64 0.81 -9.14 2.60
N THR A 65 -0.25 -9.29 3.40
CA THR A 65 -0.21 -9.01 4.84
C THR A 65 0.46 -10.08 5.68
N ASP A 66 0.46 -11.34 5.22
CA ASP A 66 1.09 -12.46 5.96
C ASP A 66 2.63 -12.44 5.88
N LYS A 67 3.23 -11.57 5.06
CA LYS A 67 4.68 -11.44 4.95
C LYS A 67 5.19 -10.47 6.02
N GLU A 68 6.03 -10.97 6.91
CA GLU A 68 6.61 -10.22 8.02
C GLU A 68 8.13 -10.03 7.87
N GLU A 69 8.77 -10.79 6.97
CA GLU A 69 10.21 -10.72 6.74
C GLU A 69 10.55 -10.29 5.30
N MET A 70 11.60 -9.46 5.17
CA MET A 70 12.14 -9.01 3.88
C MET A 70 12.49 -10.18 2.93
N SER A 71 12.92 -11.31 3.49
CA SER A 71 13.26 -12.54 2.74
C SER A 71 12.07 -13.15 2.00
N GLN A 72 10.85 -12.85 2.42
CA GLN A 72 9.59 -13.35 1.86
C GLN A 72 9.09 -12.47 0.70
N LEU A 73 9.59 -11.24 0.58
CA LEU A 73 9.13 -10.29 -0.43
C LEU A 73 9.71 -10.61 -1.80
N THR A 74 8.83 -10.62 -2.80
CA THR A 74 9.18 -10.64 -4.22
C THR A 74 9.02 -9.23 -4.79
N SER A 75 9.60 -8.97 -5.97
CA SER A 75 9.40 -7.69 -6.67
C SER A 75 7.92 -7.37 -6.96
N ASN A 76 7.04 -8.38 -7.04
CA ASN A 76 5.60 -8.15 -7.17
C ASN A 76 4.97 -7.64 -5.86
N ASP A 77 5.50 -8.02 -4.71
CA ASP A 77 4.97 -7.60 -3.41
C ASP A 77 5.19 -6.10 -3.17
N TYR A 78 6.34 -5.53 -3.56
CA TYR A 78 6.59 -4.09 -3.53
C TYR A 78 5.58 -3.31 -4.39
N ARG A 79 5.33 -3.81 -5.60
CA ARG A 79 4.34 -3.23 -6.53
C ARG A 79 2.92 -3.31 -5.95
N ASP A 80 2.58 -4.43 -5.35
CA ASP A 80 1.24 -4.69 -4.80
C ASP A 80 1.04 -3.86 -3.50
N ALA A 81 2.06 -3.73 -2.65
CA ALA A 81 2.11 -2.82 -1.50
C ALA A 81 1.91 -1.35 -1.92
N PHE A 82 2.66 -0.89 -2.93
CA PHE A 82 2.48 0.44 -3.53
C PHE A 82 1.02 0.64 -3.97
N SER A 83 0.39 -0.36 -4.59
CA SER A 83 -0.98 -0.26 -5.09
C SER A 83 -2.02 -0.04 -3.99
N VAL A 84 -1.82 -0.70 -2.84
CA VAL A 84 -2.66 -0.56 -1.65
C VAL A 84 -2.48 0.82 -1.03
N VAL A 85 -1.25 1.27 -0.81
CA VAL A 85 -0.96 2.61 -0.29
C VAL A 85 -1.50 3.69 -1.20
N HIS A 86 -1.34 3.52 -2.51
CA HIS A 86 -1.92 4.42 -3.50
C HIS A 86 -3.45 4.47 -3.42
N PHE A 87 -4.12 3.34 -3.17
CA PHE A 87 -5.56 3.32 -2.90
C PHE A 87 -5.93 4.03 -1.60
N PHE A 88 -5.14 3.87 -0.55
CA PHE A 88 -5.37 4.55 0.71
C PHE A 88 -5.20 6.06 0.66
N LEU A 89 -4.26 6.55 -0.14
CA LEU A 89 -3.98 7.98 -0.24
C LEU A 89 -4.90 8.69 -1.24
N HIS A 90 -5.30 7.99 -2.31
CA HIS A 90 -6.00 8.60 -3.45
C HIS A 90 -7.40 8.04 -3.70
N GLY A 91 -7.83 7.02 -2.96
CA GLY A 91 -9.15 6.43 -3.05
C GLY A 91 -10.25 7.33 -2.47
N PRO A 92 -11.51 6.84 -2.40
CA PRO A 92 -12.64 7.56 -1.84
C PRO A 92 -12.40 8.05 -0.39
N PRO A 93 -13.12 9.10 0.07
CA PRO A 93 -12.95 9.65 1.42
C PRO A 93 -13.00 8.62 2.56
N GLU A 94 -13.85 7.61 2.43
CA GLU A 94 -14.06 6.53 3.41
C GLU A 94 -12.82 5.65 3.52
N VAL A 95 -12.13 5.39 2.40
CA VAL A 95 -10.88 4.63 2.36
C VAL A 95 -9.75 5.43 3.00
N ARG A 96 -9.68 6.74 2.72
CA ARG A 96 -8.69 7.62 3.37
C ARG A 96 -8.95 7.74 4.88
N GLN A 97 -10.22 7.69 5.30
CA GLN A 97 -10.59 7.68 6.70
C GLN A 97 -10.17 6.37 7.38
N LEU A 98 -10.44 5.22 6.76
CA LEU A 98 -9.98 3.91 7.23
C LEU A 98 -8.45 3.90 7.42
N PHE A 99 -7.70 4.49 6.49
CA PHE A 99 -6.24 4.58 6.60
C PHE A 99 -5.77 5.42 7.79
N ARG A 100 -6.43 6.55 8.05
CA ARG A 100 -6.13 7.39 9.22
C ARG A 100 -6.40 6.65 10.52
N GLU A 101 -7.50 5.92 10.59
CA GLU A 101 -7.86 5.11 11.76
C GLU A 101 -6.85 3.98 11.99
N TYR A 102 -6.45 3.29 10.92
CA TYR A 102 -5.41 2.26 10.95
C TYR A 102 -4.07 2.82 11.48
N PHE A 103 -3.64 3.98 11.01
CA PHE A 103 -2.44 4.66 11.51
C PHE A 103 -2.54 5.05 12.98
N ALA A 104 -3.69 5.61 13.39
CA ALA A 104 -3.91 6.02 14.77
C ALA A 104 -3.87 4.82 15.73
N GLU A 105 -4.40 3.67 15.32
CA GLU A 105 -4.37 2.44 16.10
C GLU A 105 -2.93 1.93 16.30
N ILE A 106 -2.13 1.86 15.23
CA ILE A 106 -0.72 1.48 15.31
C ILE A 106 0.07 2.46 16.18
N GLN A 107 -0.17 3.76 16.02
CA GLN A 107 0.51 4.80 16.80
C GLN A 107 0.18 4.70 18.30
N ALA A 108 -1.03 4.26 18.65
CA ALA A 108 -1.44 4.00 20.03
C ALA A 108 -0.87 2.68 20.60
N GLY A 109 -0.06 1.94 19.83
CA GLY A 109 0.48 0.63 20.22
C GLY A 109 -0.50 -0.52 20.04
N GLY A 110 -1.63 -0.29 19.35
CA GLY A 110 -2.58 -1.31 18.96
C GLY A 110 -2.07 -2.16 17.79
N ALA A 111 -2.67 -3.33 17.63
CA ALA A 111 -2.45 -4.22 16.48
C ALA A 111 -3.76 -4.27 15.67
N PRO A 112 -3.88 -3.45 14.60
CA PRO A 112 -5.10 -3.43 13.80
C PRO A 112 -5.34 -4.78 13.14
N ASP A 113 -6.63 -5.10 12.90
CA ASP A 113 -6.99 -6.27 12.09
C ASP A 113 -6.28 -6.27 10.73
N SER A 114 -6.21 -7.44 10.10
CA SER A 114 -5.62 -7.56 8.76
C SER A 114 -6.25 -6.59 7.76
N LEU A 115 -5.45 -6.15 6.79
CA LEU A 115 -5.87 -5.23 5.74
C LEU A 115 -7.13 -5.71 5.02
N GLU A 116 -7.25 -7.01 4.78
CA GLU A 116 -8.43 -7.61 4.16
C GLU A 116 -9.68 -7.43 5.02
N VAL A 117 -9.59 -7.65 6.33
CA VAL A 117 -10.69 -7.44 7.28
C VAL A 117 -11.09 -5.97 7.31
N GLN A 118 -10.11 -5.06 7.42
CA GLN A 118 -10.34 -3.62 7.45
C GLN A 118 -11.07 -3.14 6.19
N LEU A 119 -10.56 -3.48 5.00
CA LEU A 119 -11.18 -3.08 3.74
C LEU A 119 -12.52 -3.77 3.48
N SER A 120 -12.75 -4.97 4.03
CA SER A 120 -14.03 -5.68 3.93
C SER A 120 -15.18 -4.96 4.62
N ARG A 121 -14.88 -4.03 5.54
CA ARG A 121 -15.89 -3.13 6.15
C ARG A 121 -16.49 -2.17 5.12
N LEU A 122 -15.76 -1.85 4.04
CA LEU A 122 -16.19 -0.93 2.98
C LEU A 122 -16.55 -1.64 1.68
N TYR A 123 -15.88 -2.75 1.34
CA TYR A 123 -16.03 -3.43 0.06
C TYR A 123 -16.22 -4.93 0.24
N ARG A 124 -17.23 -5.50 -0.44
CA ARG A 124 -17.41 -6.95 -0.51
C ARG A 124 -16.20 -7.69 -1.11
N HIS A 125 -15.49 -7.03 -2.05
CA HIS A 125 -14.32 -7.58 -2.73
C HIS A 125 -13.15 -6.59 -2.68
N PRO A 126 -12.43 -6.49 -1.55
CA PRO A 126 -11.37 -5.51 -1.34
C PRO A 126 -10.29 -5.49 -2.43
N SER A 127 -9.75 -6.65 -2.80
CA SER A 127 -8.74 -6.75 -3.87
C SER A 127 -9.23 -6.18 -5.19
N VAL A 128 -10.50 -6.40 -5.53
CA VAL A 128 -11.10 -5.85 -6.75
C VAL A 128 -11.20 -4.34 -6.65
N ALA A 129 -11.60 -3.79 -5.49
CA ALA A 129 -11.66 -2.33 -5.30
C ALA A 129 -10.29 -1.66 -5.52
N VAL A 130 -9.20 -2.23 -5.00
CA VAL A 130 -7.83 -1.74 -5.25
C VAL A 130 -7.48 -1.84 -6.73
N SER A 131 -7.74 -2.99 -7.38
CA SER A 131 -7.48 -3.17 -8.81
C SER A 131 -8.28 -2.19 -9.69
N GLU A 132 -9.54 -1.92 -9.35
CA GLU A 132 -10.39 -0.94 -10.03
C GLU A 132 -9.86 0.49 -9.88
N HIS A 133 -9.43 0.87 -8.67
CA HIS A 133 -8.79 2.16 -8.41
C HIS A 133 -7.60 2.38 -9.32
N ILE A 134 -6.66 1.44 -9.34
CA ILE A 134 -5.45 1.53 -10.15
C ILE A 134 -5.75 1.62 -11.64
N ARG A 135 -6.84 1.00 -12.11
CA ARG A 135 -7.25 1.09 -13.52
C ARG A 135 -7.73 2.49 -13.92
N ARG A 136 -8.30 3.24 -12.99
CA ARG A 136 -8.89 4.57 -13.23
C ARG A 136 -7.90 5.72 -13.09
N TRP A 137 -6.81 5.50 -12.37
CA TRP A 137 -5.71 6.45 -12.28
C TRP A 137 -4.92 6.51 -13.57
#